data_AF-A0A7M7NYG2-F1
#
_entry.id   AF-A0A7M7NYG2-F1
#
_cell.length_a   1.000
_cell.length_b   1.000
_cell.length_c   1.000
_cell.angle_alpha   90.00
_cell.angle_beta   90.00
_cell.angle_gamma   90.00
#
_symmetry.space_group_name_H-M   'P 1'
#
loop_
_entity.id
_entity.type
_entity.pdbx_description
1 polymer ?
#
loop_
_entity_poly.entity_id
_entity_poly.type
_entity_poly.pdbx_seq_one_letter_code
_entity_poly.pdbx_strand_id
1 'polypeptide(L)'
;MEGPICHSSVVLVLMSHGEKRGIYGTDLEVVTIQEIKSKFSGRQCPALLGKPKIFFIQACRGQMRTKSALDTDDHRRPLTSELVDDPDIDSCSSRRPTDDEMDVDGDVPDNADIYVAYATSEGYFSIRNRVDGSWFIQSLCEELIAHVHIDDLDTIMNRVTRRVIGFTRSVVDGDGKKKKWLQTPDISKQGIGKKIYFMPNYPPRSDAECSLTQQPRFDAECSLTQQPRFDAACSTTQQPGPSSEPQGHFSTHSE
;
A
#
# COMPACT_ATOMS: atom_id res chain seq x y z
N MET A 1 26.86 -26.77 -7.74
CA MET A 1 27.09 -25.36 -8.10
C MET A 1 25.77 -24.66 -7.88
N GLU A 2 25.71 -23.67 -6.99
CA GLU A 2 24.51 -22.84 -6.86
C GLU A 2 24.46 -21.92 -8.09
N GLY A 3 23.35 -21.96 -8.83
CA GLY A 3 23.13 -21.03 -9.93
C GLY A 3 22.93 -19.60 -9.42
N PRO A 4 23.10 -18.57 -10.26
CA PRO A 4 22.82 -17.20 -9.86
C PRO A 4 21.37 -17.07 -9.36
N ILE A 5 21.20 -16.51 -8.17
CA ILE A 5 19.88 -16.32 -7.56
C ILE A 5 19.07 -15.34 -8.40
N CYS A 6 18.16 -15.86 -9.22
CA CYS A 6 17.28 -15.06 -10.06
C CYS A 6 15.97 -14.77 -9.31
N HIS A 7 15.89 -13.60 -8.69
CA HIS A 7 14.63 -13.12 -8.12
C HIS A 7 13.61 -12.81 -9.24
N SER A 8 12.33 -13.15 -9.00
CA SER A 8 11.22 -12.92 -9.94
C SER A 8 10.62 -11.50 -9.86
N SER A 9 10.89 -10.77 -8.78
CA SER A 9 10.38 -9.42 -8.52
C SER A 9 11.25 -8.69 -7.49
N VAL A 10 10.96 -7.42 -7.24
CA VAL A 10 11.41 -6.71 -6.03
C VAL A 10 10.21 -6.07 -5.33
N VAL A 11 10.23 -6.09 -3.99
CA VAL A 11 9.27 -5.36 -3.15
C VAL A 11 10.04 -4.40 -2.24
N LEU A 12 9.65 -3.12 -2.24
CA LEU A 12 10.19 -2.09 -1.36
C LEU A 12 9.05 -1.48 -0.52
N VAL A 13 9.22 -1.47 0.79
CA VAL A 13 8.27 -0.84 1.73
C VAL A 13 8.96 0.37 2.35
N LEU A 14 8.40 1.56 2.12
CA LEU A 14 8.92 2.83 2.66
C LEU A 14 7.93 3.40 3.67
N MET A 15 8.38 3.56 4.92
CA MET A 15 7.58 4.12 6.01
C MET A 15 8.35 5.30 6.63
N SER A 16 7.94 6.53 6.34
CA SER A 16 8.59 7.75 6.86
C SER A 16 7.62 8.93 6.88
N HIS A 17 8.10 10.09 7.31
CA HIS A 17 7.46 11.36 7.00
C HIS A 17 7.57 11.64 5.50
N GLY A 18 6.67 12.48 4.99
CA GLY A 18 6.66 12.87 3.59
C GLY A 18 5.85 14.14 3.36
N GLU A 19 6.05 14.72 2.19
CA GLU A 19 5.35 15.90 1.72
C GLU A 19 4.91 15.71 0.26
N LYS A 20 4.37 16.75 -0.38
CA LYS A 20 3.96 16.66 -1.80
C LYS A 20 5.12 16.27 -2.72
N ARG A 21 6.35 16.68 -2.39
CA ARG A 21 7.55 16.50 -3.21
C ARG A 21 8.16 15.10 -3.11
N GLY A 22 8.01 14.42 -1.98
CA GLY A 22 8.68 13.13 -1.73
C GLY A 22 8.64 12.67 -0.28
N ILE A 23 9.60 11.79 0.06
CA ILE A 23 9.75 11.13 1.35
C ILE A 23 10.97 11.71 2.06
N TYR A 24 10.85 11.98 3.36
CA TYR A 24 11.97 12.47 4.17
C TYR A 24 12.94 11.34 4.57
N GLY A 25 14.23 11.61 4.41
CA GLY A 25 15.31 10.90 5.09
C GLY A 25 15.48 11.35 6.55
N THR A 26 16.35 10.66 7.28
CA THR A 26 16.70 11.01 8.68
C THR A 26 17.58 12.26 8.79
N ASP A 27 18.16 12.67 7.67
CA ASP A 27 18.90 13.92 7.44
C ASP A 27 17.99 15.13 7.14
N LEU A 28 16.67 14.93 7.15
CA LEU A 28 15.63 15.92 6.78
C LEU A 28 15.62 16.29 5.28
N GLU A 29 16.43 15.63 4.45
CA GLU A 29 16.38 15.80 3.00
C GLU A 29 15.22 15.01 2.39
N VAL A 30 14.70 15.50 1.27
CA VAL A 30 13.53 14.92 0.60
C VAL A 30 13.96 14.18 -0.67
N VAL A 31 13.77 12.87 -0.68
CA VAL A 31 13.96 12.03 -1.86
C VAL A 31 12.62 11.90 -2.59
N THR A 32 12.59 12.26 -3.88
CA THR A 32 11.39 12.15 -4.70
C THR A 32 11.09 10.69 -5.07
N ILE A 33 9.81 10.38 -5.31
CA ILE A 33 9.42 9.04 -5.77
C ILE A 33 10.00 8.73 -7.16
N GLN A 34 10.23 9.76 -7.98
CA GLN A 34 10.87 9.61 -9.29
C GLN A 34 12.34 9.22 -9.16
N GLU A 35 13.10 9.80 -8.23
CA GLU A 35 14.49 9.40 -7.96
C GLU A 35 14.56 7.95 -7.48
N ILE A 36 13.70 7.56 -6.53
CA ILE A 36 13.58 6.17 -6.07
C ILE A 36 13.31 5.24 -7.25
N LYS A 37 12.27 5.51 -8.06
CA LYS A 37 11.93 4.71 -9.25
C LYS A 37 13.06 4.65 -10.27
N SER A 38 13.83 5.72 -10.43
CA SER A 38 14.96 5.75 -11.38
C SER A 38 16.04 4.70 -11.05
N LYS A 39 16.26 4.39 -9.77
CA LYS A 39 17.21 3.34 -9.34
C LYS A 39 16.83 1.94 -9.78
N PHE A 40 15.56 1.73 -10.13
CA PHE A 40 15.02 0.46 -10.61
C PHE A 40 14.64 0.50 -12.10
N SER A 41 15.10 1.49 -12.87
CA SER A 41 14.98 1.48 -14.33
C SER A 41 15.78 0.30 -14.92
N GLY A 42 15.40 -0.19 -16.09
CA GLY A 42 16.09 -1.28 -16.78
C GLY A 42 17.59 -1.01 -17.01
N ARG A 43 17.96 0.25 -17.26
CA ARG A 43 19.35 0.70 -17.40
C ARG A 43 20.12 0.76 -16.08
N GLN A 44 19.47 1.11 -14.97
CA GLN A 44 20.12 1.14 -13.64
C GLN A 44 20.10 -0.22 -12.94
N CYS A 45 19.12 -1.08 -13.26
CA CYS A 45 18.98 -2.42 -12.71
C CYS A 45 18.54 -3.44 -13.78
N PRO A 46 19.45 -3.88 -14.69
CA PRO A 46 19.13 -4.85 -15.74
C PRO A 46 18.58 -6.19 -15.23
N ALA A 47 18.93 -6.59 -14.00
CA ALA A 47 18.44 -7.79 -13.34
C ALA A 47 16.90 -7.78 -13.08
N LEU A 48 16.25 -6.61 -13.20
CA LEU A 48 14.80 -6.39 -13.02
C LEU A 48 14.08 -5.99 -14.31
N LEU A 49 14.70 -6.15 -15.49
CA LEU A 49 14.02 -6.02 -16.79
C LEU A 49 12.89 -7.05 -16.92
N GLY A 50 11.69 -6.61 -17.29
CA GLY A 50 10.49 -7.45 -17.44
C GLY A 50 9.96 -8.05 -16.13
N LYS A 51 10.48 -7.60 -14.96
CA LYS A 51 10.11 -8.10 -13.64
C LYS A 51 9.40 -7.02 -12.82
N PRO A 52 8.30 -7.34 -12.10
CA PRO A 52 7.56 -6.34 -11.35
C PRO A 52 8.37 -5.74 -10.20
N LYS A 53 8.32 -4.41 -10.11
CA LYS A 53 9.00 -3.55 -9.15
C LYS A 53 7.94 -2.88 -8.29
N ILE A 54 7.74 -3.39 -7.07
CA ILE A 54 6.54 -3.13 -6.26
C ILE A 54 6.91 -2.25 -5.07
N PHE A 55 6.24 -1.11 -4.93
CA PHE A 55 6.53 -0.09 -3.92
C PHE A 55 5.29 0.16 -3.05
N PHE A 56 5.42 -0.08 -1.74
CA PHE A 56 4.40 0.29 -0.74
C PHE A 56 4.89 1.51 0.03
N ILE A 57 4.17 2.64 -0.07
CA ILE A 57 4.63 3.93 0.46
C ILE A 57 3.67 4.43 1.54
N GLN A 58 4.09 4.27 2.79
CA GLN A 58 3.45 4.80 3.99
C GLN A 58 4.10 6.13 4.37
N ALA A 59 3.72 7.19 3.66
CA ALA A 59 4.12 8.56 3.94
C ALA A 59 2.95 9.53 3.67
N CYS A 60 2.99 10.72 4.26
CA CYS A 60 2.11 11.82 3.87
C CYS A 60 2.52 12.35 2.48
N ARG A 61 1.56 12.86 1.70
CA ARG A 61 1.80 13.43 0.36
C ARG A 61 1.35 14.88 0.25
N GLY A 62 1.22 15.55 1.40
CA GLY A 62 0.76 16.92 1.55
C GLY A 62 0.14 17.15 2.92
N GLN A 63 -0.55 18.28 3.06
CA GLN A 63 -1.04 18.80 4.35
C GLN A 63 -2.58 18.86 4.44
N MET A 64 -3.31 18.30 3.48
CA MET A 64 -4.77 18.26 3.52
C MET A 64 -5.26 17.08 4.36
N ARG A 65 -6.33 17.28 5.12
CA ARG A 65 -7.09 16.18 5.75
C ARG A 65 -8.21 15.76 4.80
N THR A 66 -8.39 14.46 4.60
CA THR A 66 -9.54 13.93 3.85
C THR A 66 -10.79 14.12 4.72
N LYS A 67 -11.62 15.11 4.33
CA LYS A 67 -12.93 15.41 4.91
C LYS A 67 -14.00 14.45 4.37
N SER A 68 -15.17 14.41 4.99
CA SER A 68 -16.33 13.77 4.38
C SER A 68 -16.82 14.60 3.20
N ALA A 69 -17.22 13.95 2.10
CA ALA A 69 -17.90 14.64 0.99
C ALA A 69 -19.28 15.21 1.37
N LEU A 70 -19.78 14.86 2.56
CA LEU A 70 -21.02 15.37 3.15
C LEU A 70 -20.80 16.50 4.19
N ASP A 71 -19.54 16.92 4.45
CA ASP A 71 -19.26 18.00 5.39
C ASP A 71 -19.65 19.35 4.77
N THR A 72 -20.75 19.95 5.22
CA THR A 72 -21.32 21.19 4.66
C THR A 72 -20.61 22.49 5.06
N ASP A 73 -19.54 22.42 5.86
CA ASP A 73 -18.85 23.57 6.49
C ASP A 73 -17.83 24.27 5.55
N ASP A 74 -17.80 23.98 4.25
CA ASP A 74 -16.77 24.51 3.33
C ASP A 74 -17.18 25.84 2.65
N HIS A 75 -16.91 26.97 3.33
CA HIS A 75 -17.00 28.32 2.75
C HIS A 75 -15.83 28.62 1.78
N ARG A 76 -15.52 27.73 0.84
CA ARG A 76 -14.52 27.98 -0.21
C ARG A 76 -14.92 27.41 -1.56
N ARG A 77 -15.91 28.04 -2.21
CA ARG A 77 -16.10 27.92 -3.67
C ARG A 77 -14.82 28.38 -4.39
N PRO A 78 -14.16 27.54 -5.21
CA PRO A 78 -13.37 28.03 -6.32
C PRO A 78 -14.38 28.46 -7.39
N LEU A 79 -14.58 29.77 -7.55
CA LEU A 79 -15.44 30.30 -8.59
C LEU A 79 -14.61 30.46 -9.87
N THR A 80 -14.63 29.47 -10.76
CA THR A 80 -14.36 29.58 -12.21
C THR A 80 -14.68 28.24 -12.88
N SER A 81 -15.94 28.09 -13.30
CA SER A 81 -16.34 27.05 -14.27
C SER A 81 -16.18 27.64 -15.66
N GLU A 82 -14.95 27.70 -16.16
CA GLU A 82 -14.70 27.96 -17.59
C GLU A 82 -15.04 26.68 -18.35
N LEU A 83 -16.15 26.71 -19.09
CA LEU A 83 -16.57 25.62 -19.97
C LEU A 83 -15.74 25.71 -21.25
N VAL A 84 -15.16 24.59 -21.68
CA VAL A 84 -14.62 24.43 -23.03
C VAL A 84 -15.52 23.48 -23.80
N ASP A 85 -16.33 24.06 -24.69
CA ASP A 85 -17.08 23.32 -25.71
C ASP A 85 -16.10 22.83 -26.79
N ASP A 86 -16.11 21.54 -27.10
CA ASP A 86 -15.39 20.95 -28.23
C ASP A 86 -16.34 19.99 -28.98
N PRO A 87 -16.75 20.30 -30.23
CA PRO A 87 -17.72 19.51 -30.97
C PRO A 87 -17.07 18.50 -31.95
N ASP A 88 -17.52 17.25 -31.84
CA ASP A 88 -17.57 16.19 -32.87
C ASP A 88 -16.31 15.86 -33.70
N ILE A 89 -15.87 14.59 -33.59
CA ILE A 89 -15.40 13.85 -34.78
C ILE A 89 -15.89 12.40 -34.79
N ASP A 90 -16.14 11.89 -36.00
CA ASP A 90 -17.15 10.86 -36.28
C ASP A 90 -16.61 9.41 -36.36
N SER A 91 -17.54 8.49 -36.10
CA SER A 91 -17.66 7.05 -36.39
C SER A 91 -16.45 6.20 -36.85
N CYS A 92 -16.21 5.14 -36.06
CA CYS A 92 -15.95 3.75 -36.45
C CYS A 92 -14.87 3.39 -37.51
N SER A 93 -13.90 2.61 -37.05
CA SER A 93 -13.64 1.30 -37.69
C SER A 93 -13.23 0.23 -36.69
N SER A 94 -14.06 -0.79 -36.58
CA SER A 94 -13.74 -2.02 -35.84
C SER A 94 -12.66 -2.81 -36.59
N ARG A 95 -11.52 -3.03 -35.95
CA ARG A 95 -10.63 -4.15 -36.26
C ARG A 95 -10.30 -4.87 -34.96
N ARG A 96 -10.82 -6.10 -34.82
CA ARG A 96 -10.33 -7.05 -33.83
C ARG A 96 -8.94 -7.50 -34.28
N PRO A 97 -7.91 -7.48 -33.43
CA PRO A 97 -6.77 -8.37 -33.60
C PRO A 97 -7.29 -9.81 -33.50
N THR A 98 -6.82 -10.69 -34.38
CA THR A 98 -6.97 -12.13 -34.22
C THR A 98 -6.05 -12.61 -33.10
N ASP A 99 -6.44 -13.72 -32.46
CA ASP A 99 -5.57 -14.44 -31.54
C ASP A 99 -4.47 -15.15 -32.36
N ASP A 100 -3.38 -14.45 -32.63
CA ASP A 100 -2.15 -14.97 -33.19
C ASP A 100 -1.01 -14.77 -32.18
N GLU A 101 -0.19 -15.80 -31.95
CA GLU A 101 0.86 -15.77 -30.93
C GLU A 101 1.91 -14.71 -31.25
N MET A 102 1.99 -13.66 -30.43
CA MET A 102 3.07 -12.68 -30.52
C MET A 102 4.36 -13.25 -29.94
N ASP A 103 5.26 -13.62 -30.83
CA ASP A 103 6.68 -13.83 -30.53
C ASP A 103 7.34 -12.45 -30.27
N VAL A 104 7.42 -12.05 -28.99
CA VAL A 104 7.88 -10.71 -28.60
C VAL A 104 9.39 -10.70 -28.34
N ASP A 105 10.17 -10.63 -29.42
CA ASP A 105 11.56 -10.15 -29.39
C ASP A 105 11.57 -8.61 -29.35
N GLY A 106 10.94 -8.05 -28.31
CA GLY A 106 10.56 -6.64 -28.23
C GLY A 106 11.28 -5.87 -27.13
N ASP A 107 11.79 -4.69 -27.48
CA ASP A 107 12.45 -3.76 -26.55
C ASP A 107 11.55 -3.43 -25.34
N VAL A 108 11.97 -3.88 -24.14
CA VAL A 108 11.29 -3.55 -22.89
C VAL A 108 11.57 -2.10 -22.51
N PRO A 109 10.56 -1.24 -22.28
CA PRO A 109 10.79 0.15 -21.90
C PRO A 109 11.56 0.26 -20.57
N ASP A 110 12.57 1.12 -20.53
CA ASP A 110 13.46 1.35 -19.37
C ASP A 110 12.71 1.64 -18.06
N ASN A 111 11.48 2.18 -18.14
CA ASN A 111 10.66 2.55 -17.00
C ASN A 111 9.40 1.67 -16.82
N ALA A 112 9.37 0.47 -17.38
CA ALA A 112 8.23 -0.47 -17.28
C ALA A 112 8.16 -1.25 -15.94
N ASP A 113 7.10 -2.05 -15.78
CA ASP A 113 6.82 -2.97 -14.66
C ASP A 113 6.82 -2.37 -13.24
N ILE A 114 6.47 -1.08 -13.06
CA ILE A 114 6.44 -0.45 -11.73
C ILE A 114 5.02 -0.40 -11.15
N TYR A 115 4.85 -0.95 -9.95
CA TYR A 115 3.62 -0.90 -9.15
C TYR A 115 3.87 -0.02 -7.93
N VAL A 116 3.06 1.02 -7.69
CA VAL A 116 3.18 1.87 -6.51
C VAL A 116 1.84 1.98 -5.81
N ALA A 117 1.79 1.55 -4.55
CA ALA A 117 0.64 1.73 -3.67
C ALA A 117 1.01 2.72 -2.55
N TYR A 118 0.40 3.91 -2.61
CA TYR A 118 0.52 4.94 -1.59
C TYR A 118 -0.56 4.78 -0.54
N ALA A 119 -0.20 5.00 0.72
CA ALA A 119 -1.16 4.99 1.83
C ALA A 119 -2.25 6.06 1.70
N THR A 120 -1.98 7.16 1.00
CA THR A 120 -2.90 8.29 0.84
C THR A 120 -2.79 8.90 -0.57
N SER A 121 -3.84 9.59 -1.01
CA SER A 121 -3.87 10.35 -2.27
C SER A 121 -2.93 11.57 -2.24
N GLU A 122 -2.55 12.08 -3.41
CA GLU A 122 -1.68 13.26 -3.48
C GLU A 122 -2.30 14.49 -2.79
N GLY A 123 -1.49 15.24 -2.03
CA GLY A 123 -1.92 16.42 -1.30
C GLY A 123 -2.42 16.13 0.12
N TYR A 124 -2.68 14.87 0.48
CA TYR A 124 -3.28 14.50 1.77
C TYR A 124 -2.28 13.90 2.78
N PHE A 125 -2.66 13.95 4.06
CA PHE A 125 -1.99 13.22 5.14
C PHE A 125 -2.25 11.71 5.07
N SER A 126 -1.38 10.92 5.69
CA SER A 126 -1.62 9.52 6.02
C SER A 126 -1.71 9.35 7.54
N ILE A 127 -2.61 8.49 8.01
CA ILE A 127 -2.94 8.33 9.43
C ILE A 127 -2.20 7.14 10.04
N ARG A 128 -1.59 7.38 11.21
CA ARG A 128 -0.94 6.37 12.05
C ARG A 128 -1.40 6.50 13.50
N ASN A 129 -1.93 5.42 14.08
CA ASN A 129 -2.03 5.25 15.51
C ASN A 129 -0.64 4.83 16.06
N ARG A 130 -0.27 5.30 17.25
CA ARG A 130 0.96 4.86 17.93
C ARG A 130 0.87 3.45 18.51
N VAL A 131 -0.36 2.95 18.78
CA VAL A 131 -0.59 1.60 19.31
C VAL A 131 -0.84 0.62 18.16
N ASP A 132 -1.94 0.80 17.43
CA ASP A 132 -2.37 -0.14 16.38
C ASP A 132 -1.52 -0.06 15.09
N GLY A 133 -0.72 1.00 14.93
CA GLY A 133 0.04 1.26 13.71
C GLY A 133 -0.72 2.10 12.68
N SER A 134 -0.29 2.02 11.41
CA SER A 134 -0.90 2.80 10.32
C SER A 134 -2.02 2.05 9.62
N TRP A 135 -3.11 2.76 9.34
CA TRP A 135 -4.31 2.21 8.71
C TRP A 135 -4.03 1.46 7.42
N PHE A 136 -3.09 1.96 6.61
CA PHE A 136 -2.70 1.32 5.36
C PHE A 136 -1.87 0.05 5.60
N ILE A 137 -0.81 0.11 6.41
CA ILE A 137 0.07 -1.06 6.62
C ILE A 137 -0.63 -2.18 7.40
N GLN A 138 -1.46 -1.86 8.40
CA GLN A 138 -2.22 -2.90 9.13
C GLN A 138 -3.13 -3.67 8.17
N SER A 139 -3.90 -2.96 7.32
CA SER A 139 -4.77 -3.60 6.34
C SER A 139 -4.00 -4.31 5.22
N LEU A 140 -2.85 -3.78 4.80
CA LEU A 140 -1.96 -4.46 3.85
C LEU A 140 -1.46 -5.80 4.41
N CYS A 141 -0.96 -5.82 5.64
CA CYS A 141 -0.50 -7.05 6.29
C CYS A 141 -1.65 -8.06 6.46
N GLU A 142 -2.80 -7.62 6.97
CA GLU A 142 -3.98 -8.49 7.16
C GLU A 142 -4.49 -9.09 5.83
N GLU A 143 -4.56 -8.30 4.77
CA GLU A 143 -5.04 -8.75 3.47
C GLU A 143 -4.03 -9.64 2.73
N LEU A 144 -2.71 -9.37 2.87
CA LEU A 144 -1.67 -10.27 2.40
C LEU A 144 -1.74 -11.61 3.14
N ILE A 145 -1.71 -11.62 4.47
CA ILE A 145 -1.75 -12.87 5.27
C ILE A 145 -2.96 -13.74 4.90
N ALA A 146 -4.12 -13.13 4.62
CA ALA A 146 -5.34 -13.85 4.27
C ALA A 146 -5.45 -14.29 2.79
N HIS A 147 -4.88 -13.54 1.84
CA HIS A 147 -5.20 -13.73 0.41
C HIS A 147 -3.99 -13.82 -0.54
N VAL A 148 -2.75 -13.63 -0.08
CA VAL A 148 -1.53 -13.55 -0.91
C VAL A 148 -1.33 -14.75 -1.86
N HIS A 149 -1.73 -15.95 -1.44
CA HIS A 149 -1.60 -17.21 -2.19
C HIS A 149 -2.77 -17.53 -3.12
N ILE A 150 -3.81 -16.67 -3.16
CA ILE A 150 -5.10 -16.94 -3.81
C ILE A 150 -5.46 -15.82 -4.80
N ASP A 151 -5.42 -14.57 -4.35
CA ASP A 151 -5.81 -13.39 -5.12
C ASP A 151 -4.60 -12.74 -5.80
N ASP A 152 -4.84 -12.03 -6.91
CA ASP A 152 -3.83 -11.13 -7.49
C ASP A 152 -3.66 -9.85 -6.65
N LEU A 153 -2.51 -9.19 -6.79
CA LEU A 153 -2.17 -7.98 -6.03
C LEU A 153 -3.20 -6.86 -6.18
N ASP A 154 -3.80 -6.66 -7.37
CA ASP A 154 -4.85 -5.64 -7.54
C ASP A 154 -6.10 -5.99 -6.73
N THR A 155 -6.50 -7.26 -6.71
CA THR A 155 -7.61 -7.75 -5.90
C THR A 155 -7.34 -7.59 -4.40
N ILE A 156 -6.11 -7.89 -3.95
CA ILE A 156 -5.66 -7.65 -2.57
C ILE A 156 -5.70 -6.15 -2.24
N MET A 157 -5.13 -5.29 -3.08
CA MET A 157 -5.14 -3.84 -2.87
C MET A 157 -6.56 -3.24 -2.89
N ASN A 158 -7.48 -3.78 -3.67
CA ASN A 158 -8.90 -3.42 -3.63
C ASN A 158 -9.58 -3.80 -2.30
N ARG A 159 -9.10 -4.83 -1.58
CA ARG A 159 -9.53 -5.14 -0.22
C ARG A 159 -8.91 -4.17 0.80
N VAL A 160 -7.60 -3.90 0.68
CA VAL A 160 -6.88 -2.91 1.52
C VAL A 160 -7.57 -1.54 1.45
N THR A 161 -7.82 -1.03 0.24
CA THR A 161 -8.51 0.25 0.02
C THR A 161 -9.90 0.29 0.67
N ARG A 162 -10.66 -0.80 0.61
CA ARG A 162 -11.96 -0.90 1.29
C ARG A 162 -11.84 -0.87 2.83
N ARG A 163 -10.83 -1.52 3.42
CA ARG A 163 -10.58 -1.42 4.87
C ARG A 163 -10.19 0.01 5.27
N VAL A 164 -9.26 0.64 4.53
CA VAL A 164 -8.76 1.99 4.86
C VAL A 164 -9.85 3.05 4.77
N ILE A 165 -10.70 3.01 3.74
CA ILE A 165 -11.86 3.92 3.60
C ILE A 165 -12.92 3.63 4.67
N GLY A 166 -13.02 2.39 5.14
CA GLY A 166 -13.89 1.98 6.25
C GLY A 166 -13.42 2.47 7.63
N PHE A 167 -12.12 2.78 7.80
CA PHE A 167 -11.62 3.36 9.05
C PHE A 167 -12.02 4.83 9.18
N THR A 168 -12.38 5.20 10.40
CA THR A 168 -12.81 6.57 10.71
C THR A 168 -12.32 6.96 12.09
N ARG A 169 -11.76 8.16 12.23
CA ARG A 169 -11.37 8.72 13.53
C ARG A 169 -12.19 9.97 13.80
N SER A 170 -13.02 9.90 14.83
CA SER A 170 -13.73 11.06 15.36
C SER A 170 -12.80 11.85 16.27
N VAL A 171 -12.64 13.15 16.00
CA VAL A 171 -11.93 14.10 16.84
C VAL A 171 -12.90 15.21 17.20
N VAL A 172 -12.89 15.66 18.46
CA VAL A 172 -13.66 16.83 18.88
C VAL A 172 -12.73 18.04 18.81
N ASP A 173 -13.14 19.06 18.05
CA ASP A 173 -12.43 20.34 17.98
C ASP A 173 -12.71 21.20 19.23
N GLY A 174 -11.94 22.28 19.42
CA GLY A 174 -12.12 23.20 20.55
C GLY A 174 -13.53 23.79 20.68
N ASP A 175 -14.24 23.94 19.56
CA ASP A 175 -15.64 24.42 19.51
C ASP A 175 -16.68 23.31 19.82
N GLY A 176 -16.25 22.12 20.26
CA GLY A 176 -17.12 20.97 20.51
C GLY A 176 -17.62 20.24 19.25
N LYS A 177 -17.30 20.74 18.05
CA LYS A 177 -17.65 20.10 16.77
C LYS A 177 -16.91 18.77 16.60
N LYS A 178 -17.63 17.69 16.28
CA LYS A 178 -17.05 16.39 15.91
C LYS A 178 -16.59 16.41 14.45
N LYS A 179 -15.28 16.34 14.20
CA LYS A 179 -14.70 16.15 12.87
C LYS A 179 -14.34 14.69 12.64
N LYS A 180 -14.67 14.18 11.46
CA LYS A 180 -14.36 12.81 11.03
C LYS A 180 -13.13 12.85 10.13
N TRP A 181 -12.10 12.08 10.47
CA TRP A 181 -10.91 11.92 9.65
C TRP A 181 -11.05 10.63 8.84
N LEU A 182 -10.81 10.74 7.55
CA LEU A 182 -10.83 9.66 6.55
C LEU A 182 -9.45 9.53 5.91
N GLN A 183 -9.24 8.47 5.13
CA GLN A 183 -8.04 8.26 4.33
C GLN A 183 -8.40 7.46 3.07
N THR A 184 -7.79 7.83 1.94
CA THR A 184 -8.00 7.16 0.64
C THR A 184 -6.64 6.75 0.09
N PRO A 185 -6.29 5.45 0.05
CA PRO A 185 -5.10 4.97 -0.65
C PRO A 185 -5.13 5.29 -2.14
N ASP A 186 -3.96 5.30 -2.77
CA ASP A 186 -3.80 5.58 -4.20
C ASP A 186 -2.87 4.53 -4.81
N ILE A 187 -3.25 3.96 -5.96
CA ILE A 187 -2.50 2.89 -6.64
C ILE A 187 -2.18 3.33 -8.06
N SER A 188 -0.89 3.39 -8.37
CA SER A 188 -0.33 3.73 -9.67
C SER A 188 0.37 2.53 -10.29
N LYS A 189 0.01 2.19 -11.53
CA LYS A 189 0.63 1.12 -12.33
C LYS A 189 1.28 1.72 -13.57
N GLN A 190 2.57 1.46 -13.76
CA GLN A 190 3.35 1.98 -14.89
C GLN A 190 3.96 0.80 -15.66
N GLY A 191 3.49 0.60 -16.89
CA GLY A 191 3.96 -0.50 -17.75
C GLY A 191 3.57 -1.91 -17.30
N ILE A 192 2.61 -2.07 -16.38
CA ILE A 192 2.14 -3.38 -15.91
C ILE A 192 0.92 -3.82 -16.73
N GLY A 193 1.14 -4.74 -17.67
CA GLY A 193 0.10 -5.41 -18.46
C GLY A 193 -0.30 -6.80 -17.96
N LYS A 194 0.31 -7.32 -16.89
CA LYS A 194 0.10 -8.68 -16.36
C LYS A 194 -0.37 -8.64 -14.90
N LYS A 195 -1.16 -9.63 -14.49
CA LYS A 195 -1.49 -9.83 -13.07
C LYS A 195 -0.25 -10.24 -12.28
N ILE A 196 -0.15 -9.76 -11.04
CA ILE A 196 0.92 -10.12 -10.10
C ILE A 196 0.32 -11.05 -9.04
N TYR A 197 0.90 -12.24 -8.91
CA TYR A 197 0.58 -13.22 -7.86
C TYR A 197 1.82 -13.51 -7.01
N PHE A 198 1.63 -13.81 -5.73
CA PHE A 198 2.71 -14.10 -4.79
C PHE A 198 2.56 -15.53 -4.26
N MET A 199 3.44 -16.44 -4.72
CA MET A 199 3.42 -17.85 -4.31
C MET A 199 2.00 -18.48 -4.43
N PRO A 200 1.37 -18.46 -5.63
CA PRO A 200 0.03 -19.00 -5.80
C PRO A 200 -0.01 -20.49 -5.44
N ASN A 201 -1.05 -20.92 -4.73
CA ASN A 201 -1.22 -22.28 -4.21
C ASN A 201 -0.17 -22.72 -3.16
N TYR A 202 0.40 -21.80 -2.37
CA TYR A 202 1.19 -22.14 -1.19
C TYR A 202 0.30 -22.23 0.08
N PRO A 203 0.53 -23.19 1.01
CA PRO A 203 1.42 -24.34 0.87
C PRO A 203 0.93 -25.29 -0.24
N PRO A 204 1.84 -25.94 -0.99
CA PRO A 204 1.47 -26.81 -2.10
C PRO A 204 0.52 -27.91 -1.63
N ARG A 205 -0.52 -28.16 -2.44
CA ARG A 205 -1.49 -29.23 -2.21
C ARG A 205 -0.79 -30.59 -2.11
N SER A 206 -1.16 -31.40 -1.11
CA SER A 206 -0.59 -32.73 -0.86
C SER A 206 -0.78 -33.72 -2.02
N ASP A 207 -1.78 -33.46 -2.86
CA ASP A 207 -2.17 -34.18 -4.07
C ASP A 207 -1.42 -33.72 -5.34
N ALA A 208 -0.59 -32.66 -5.25
CA ALA A 208 0.32 -32.28 -6.31
C ALA A 208 1.63 -33.09 -6.22
N GLU A 209 1.66 -34.28 -6.84
CA GLU A 209 2.90 -35.06 -6.96
C GLU A 209 4.00 -34.21 -7.62
N CYS A 210 5.05 -33.93 -6.85
CA CYS A 210 6.16 -33.10 -7.29
C CYS A 210 7.05 -33.88 -8.28
N SER A 211 6.86 -33.64 -9.58
CA SER A 211 7.70 -34.16 -10.66
C SER A 211 9.08 -33.47 -10.77
N LEU A 212 9.50 -32.74 -9.73
CA LEU A 212 10.81 -32.08 -9.62
C LEU A 212 11.55 -32.54 -8.35
N THR A 213 11.77 -33.86 -8.24
CA THR A 213 12.62 -34.46 -7.21
C THR A 213 14.11 -34.22 -7.46
N GLN A 214 14.56 -32.99 -7.20
CA GLN A 214 15.95 -32.70 -6.79
C GLN A 214 16.07 -31.34 -6.08
N GLN A 215 15.57 -31.27 -4.84
CA GLN A 215 16.02 -30.30 -3.84
C GLN A 215 16.45 -31.05 -2.57
N PRO A 216 17.55 -30.64 -1.91
CA PRO A 216 18.01 -31.27 -0.68
C PRO A 216 17.07 -30.94 0.48
N ARG A 217 16.80 -31.93 1.33
CA ARG A 217 16.08 -31.72 2.59
C ARG A 217 16.94 -30.85 3.52
N PHE A 218 16.38 -29.74 3.99
CA PHE A 218 16.79 -29.11 5.23
C PHE A 218 15.73 -29.43 6.27
N ASP A 219 16.04 -30.41 7.12
CA ASP A 219 15.22 -30.71 8.29
C ASP A 219 15.41 -29.58 9.32
N ALA A 220 14.39 -28.74 9.46
CA ALA A 220 14.30 -27.72 10.50
C ALA A 220 12.90 -27.78 11.11
N GLU A 221 12.78 -28.37 12.30
CA GLU A 221 11.52 -28.45 13.04
C GLU A 221 11.02 -27.04 13.41
N CYS A 222 9.99 -26.56 12.71
CA CYS A 222 9.30 -25.33 13.07
C CYS A 222 8.19 -25.64 14.09
N SER A 223 8.57 -25.78 15.36
CA SER A 223 7.64 -26.02 16.47
C SER A 223 6.89 -24.74 16.88
N LEU A 224 5.88 -24.34 16.11
CA LEU A 224 4.94 -23.26 16.45
C LEU A 224 3.51 -23.78 16.64
N THR A 225 3.35 -24.66 17.63
CA THR A 225 2.03 -25.04 18.20
C THR A 225 1.90 -24.53 19.62
N GLN A 226 1.39 -23.30 19.77
CA GLN A 226 0.51 -22.91 20.88
C GLN A 226 -0.05 -21.48 20.70
N GLN A 227 -1.37 -21.39 20.55
CA GLN A 227 -2.12 -20.17 20.86
C GLN A 227 -2.25 -20.05 22.39
N PRO A 228 -2.07 -18.86 22.99
CA PRO A 228 -2.66 -18.55 24.29
C PRO A 228 -4.12 -18.14 24.10
N ARG A 229 -5.02 -18.73 24.89
CA ARG A 229 -6.41 -18.29 25.01
C ARG A 229 -6.48 -16.99 25.81
N PHE A 230 -7.47 -16.15 25.52
CA PHE A 230 -7.88 -15.07 26.41
C PHE A 230 -8.78 -15.65 27.50
N ASP A 231 -8.26 -15.83 28.71
CA ASP A 231 -9.06 -16.09 29.91
C ASP A 231 -9.03 -14.86 30.83
N ALA A 232 -10.21 -14.35 31.17
CA ALA A 232 -10.37 -13.20 32.04
C ALA A 232 -10.52 -13.64 33.50
N ALA A 233 -9.73 -13.08 34.41
CA ALA A 233 -9.92 -13.21 35.85
C ALA A 233 -9.76 -11.84 36.53
N CYS A 234 -10.88 -11.31 37.02
CA CYS A 234 -10.90 -10.10 37.84
C CYS A 234 -10.65 -10.48 39.31
N SER A 235 -9.71 -9.79 39.99
CA SER A 235 -9.59 -9.85 41.44
C SER A 235 -9.32 -8.46 42.01
N THR A 236 -10.28 -7.95 42.78
CA THR A 236 -10.29 -6.61 43.38
C THR A 236 -9.51 -6.56 44.70
N THR A 237 -8.69 -5.54 44.92
CA THR A 237 -8.33 -5.09 46.28
C THR A 237 -8.15 -3.57 46.31
N GLN A 238 -8.70 -2.93 47.35
CA GLN A 238 -8.79 -1.48 47.61
C GLN A 238 -8.01 -1.18 48.93
N GLN A 239 -7.57 0.03 49.33
CA GLN A 239 -7.73 1.47 49.00
C GLN A 239 -6.39 2.21 49.35
N PRO A 240 -6.24 3.56 49.40
CA PRO A 240 -6.61 4.64 48.46
C PRO A 240 -5.55 5.77 48.24
N GLY A 241 -5.60 6.44 47.07
CA GLY A 241 -5.30 7.88 46.88
C GLY A 241 -3.83 8.38 46.81
N PRO A 242 -3.58 9.66 46.43
CA PRO A 242 -4.48 10.65 45.83
C PRO A 242 -4.21 10.91 44.33
N SER A 243 -5.04 11.76 43.72
CA SER A 243 -5.14 12.04 42.28
C SER A 243 -3.97 12.84 41.66
N SER A 244 -3.46 12.37 40.51
CA SER A 244 -2.95 13.24 39.43
C SER A 244 -3.17 12.55 38.07
N GLU A 245 -3.73 13.27 37.10
CA GLU A 245 -3.99 12.75 35.75
C GLU A 245 -2.74 12.85 34.86
N PRO A 246 -2.32 11.79 34.16
CA PRO A 246 -1.40 11.91 33.04
C PRO A 246 -2.19 12.14 31.75
N GLN A 247 -2.22 13.39 31.27
CA GLN A 247 -2.77 13.70 29.95
C GLN A 247 -1.98 12.97 28.86
N GLY A 248 -2.68 12.20 28.02
CA GLY A 248 -2.09 11.45 26.92
C GLY A 248 -1.59 12.36 25.79
N HIS A 249 -0.36 12.87 25.90
CA HIS A 249 0.29 13.64 24.85
C HIS A 249 0.62 12.77 23.63
N PHE A 250 -0.15 12.91 22.55
CA PHE A 250 0.14 12.32 21.24
C PHE A 250 0.58 13.38 20.25
N SER A 251 1.85 13.32 19.88
CA SER A 251 2.53 14.30 19.04
C SER A 251 1.96 14.35 17.62
N THR A 252 1.31 15.46 17.32
CA THR A 252 1.42 16.11 16.02
C THR A 252 2.56 17.13 16.11
N HIS A 253 3.82 16.68 16.05
CA HIS A 253 4.94 17.62 15.91
C HIS A 253 4.99 18.10 14.47
N SER A 254 4.54 19.35 14.29
CA SER A 254 5.06 20.26 13.29
C SER A 254 6.13 21.09 13.98
N GLU A 255 7.39 20.92 13.61
CA GLU A 255 8.49 21.88 13.74
C GLU A 255 9.33 21.78 12.46
#